data_AF-A0AAD1IZK8-F1
#
_entry.id   AF-A0AAD1IZK8-F1
#
_cell.length_a   1.000
_cell.length_b   1.000
_cell.length_c   1.000
_cell.angle_alpha   90.00
_cell.angle_beta   90.00
_cell.angle_gamma   90.00
#
_symmetry.space_group_name_H-M   'P 1'
#
loop_
_entity.id
_entity.type
_entity.pdbx_description
1 polymer ?
#
loop_
_entity_poly.entity_id
_entity_poly.type
_entity_poly.pdbx_seq_one_letter_code
_entity_poly.pdbx_strand_id
1 'polypeptide(L)'
;MLPSRSTLQSWNPDALATSAGAVGAAADTVAAAVKGVDTACGRMPETRAWEGRAHDAASAMFGRANANATELSNYADAVAAALRNGADAIGAARGALLAKADQVDAGPLSVTDQWVVLIDPVRMPADDFAELERLAAAEQEAINGLLSAVGDADDALAKAVTEAGGRFGFVSAAPANDPFEIPLAPQRPQDQVPDPRDPIGMLQEEALRDGDMSITVREVVESENAYGEEVTTVFMQDGSRQEITRKDPFDWPDRQEFITVEQFDKTGEEVSRSSSWHDLGNDCDYTSVTWPDGSNFTMSMDPTGYRNAGFTTAGGRHQAVPVEVIDNMSLGAGSVLSGLEKHVQRGGGLPMLTAQSVDDIGKAAKFGGPALGLATTVFDMVMAESGRDACIAAFGGIGGAGGGWAGAEAGAAAGAAVGAVTGPLAVGAVPLFVIGGSLLGGWKGADLGEAVGNVLCPY
;
A
#
# COMPACT_ATOMS: atom_id res chain seq x y z
N MET A 1 -8.18 -5.14 14.22
CA MET A 1 -7.18 -4.74 13.23
C MET A 1 -7.66 -5.22 11.86
N LEU A 2 -7.64 -4.37 10.85
CA LEU A 2 -7.92 -4.76 9.46
C LEU A 2 -6.63 -5.24 8.78
N PRO A 3 -6.54 -6.53 8.40
CA PRO A 3 -5.33 -7.08 7.80
C PRO A 3 -5.26 -6.84 6.29
N SER A 4 -4.05 -6.77 5.73
CA SER A 4 -3.85 -6.92 4.28
C SER A 4 -4.23 -8.32 3.79
N ARG A 5 -4.46 -8.49 2.49
CA ARG A 5 -4.83 -9.80 1.91
C ARG A 5 -3.80 -10.88 2.20
N SER A 6 -2.53 -10.58 1.95
CA SER A 6 -1.39 -11.44 2.25
C SER A 6 -1.28 -11.78 3.74
N THR A 7 -1.50 -10.80 4.63
CA THR A 7 -1.53 -11.04 6.08
C THR A 7 -2.68 -11.95 6.46
N LEU A 8 -3.89 -11.71 5.96
CA LEU A 8 -5.06 -12.54 6.24
C LEU A 8 -4.88 -13.98 5.72
N GLN A 9 -4.25 -14.16 4.57
CA GLN A 9 -3.92 -15.49 4.03
C GLN A 9 -3.01 -16.27 4.99
N SER A 10 -2.07 -15.58 5.66
CA SER A 10 -1.16 -16.20 6.63
C SER A 10 -1.81 -16.58 7.97
N TRP A 11 -2.98 -16.02 8.29
CA TRP A 11 -3.66 -16.32 9.55
C TRP A 11 -4.07 -17.79 9.62
N ASN A 12 -3.84 -18.39 10.79
CA ASN A 12 -4.19 -19.77 11.10
C ASN A 12 -5.09 -19.85 12.35
N PRO A 13 -6.43 -19.65 12.20
CA PRO A 13 -7.37 -19.75 13.31
C PRO A 13 -7.38 -21.13 13.99
N ASP A 14 -7.08 -22.21 13.27
CA ASP A 14 -7.04 -23.57 13.84
C ASP A 14 -5.96 -23.73 14.92
N ALA A 15 -4.87 -22.96 14.81
CA ALA A 15 -3.83 -22.93 15.83
C ALA A 15 -4.33 -22.31 17.15
N LEU A 16 -5.25 -21.33 17.09
CA LEU A 16 -5.89 -20.74 18.26
C LEU A 16 -6.82 -21.76 18.94
N ALA A 17 -7.66 -22.46 18.16
CA ALA A 17 -8.54 -23.50 18.68
C ALA A 17 -7.74 -24.64 19.35
N THR A 18 -6.64 -25.06 18.73
CA THR A 18 -5.73 -26.09 19.30
C THR A 18 -5.10 -25.62 20.61
N SER A 19 -4.58 -24.39 20.65
CA SER A 19 -3.99 -23.79 21.84
C SER A 19 -4.99 -23.65 22.98
N ALA A 20 -6.23 -23.28 22.67
CA ALA A 20 -7.33 -23.22 23.63
C ALA A 20 -7.70 -24.59 24.22
N GLY A 21 -7.60 -25.66 23.42
CA GLY A 21 -7.71 -27.03 23.92
C GLY A 21 -6.62 -27.38 24.94
N ALA A 22 -5.37 -27.02 24.63
CA ALA A 22 -4.23 -27.28 25.50
C ALA A 22 -4.30 -26.52 26.84
N VAL A 23 -4.72 -25.25 26.81
CA VAL A 23 -4.88 -24.41 28.02
C VAL A 23 -5.92 -25.01 28.97
N GLY A 24 -7.10 -25.37 28.46
CA GLY A 24 -8.16 -26.00 29.28
C GLY A 24 -7.71 -27.33 29.89
N ALA A 25 -7.13 -28.22 29.07
CA ALA A 25 -6.67 -29.53 29.55
C ALA A 25 -5.57 -29.44 30.62
N ALA A 26 -4.65 -28.48 30.49
CA ALA A 26 -3.61 -28.24 31.48
C ALA A 26 -4.21 -27.77 32.82
N ALA A 27 -5.19 -26.86 32.77
CA ALA A 27 -5.83 -26.34 33.97
C ALA A 27 -6.68 -27.41 34.69
N ASP A 28 -7.44 -28.20 33.94
CA ASP A 28 -8.19 -29.35 34.45
C ASP A 28 -7.29 -30.35 35.17
N THR A 29 -6.10 -30.61 34.61
CA THR A 29 -5.11 -31.52 35.21
C THR A 29 -4.64 -31.01 36.57
N VAL A 30 -4.35 -29.71 36.69
CA VAL A 30 -3.93 -29.09 37.96
C VAL A 30 -5.07 -29.14 38.98
N ALA A 31 -6.28 -28.76 38.59
CA ALA A 31 -7.45 -28.79 39.47
C ALA A 31 -7.75 -30.21 39.96
N ALA A 32 -7.72 -31.20 39.07
CA ALA A 32 -7.92 -32.60 39.43
C ALA A 32 -6.86 -33.13 40.40
N ALA A 33 -5.59 -32.78 40.19
CA ALA A 33 -4.50 -33.20 41.08
C ALA A 33 -4.67 -32.64 42.50
N VAL A 34 -4.95 -31.34 42.63
CA VAL A 34 -5.14 -30.69 43.94
C VAL A 34 -6.38 -31.23 44.65
N LYS A 35 -7.49 -31.40 43.93
CA LYS A 35 -8.72 -32.02 44.46
C LYS A 35 -8.48 -33.45 44.93
N GLY A 36 -7.63 -34.21 44.24
CA GLY A 36 -7.22 -35.55 44.64
C GLY A 36 -6.51 -35.57 46.00
N VAL A 37 -5.58 -34.64 46.22
CA VAL A 37 -4.86 -34.51 47.51
C VAL A 37 -5.80 -34.07 48.64
N ASP A 38 -6.66 -33.10 48.39
CA ASP A 38 -7.68 -32.64 49.34
C ASP A 38 -8.61 -33.79 49.76
N THR A 39 -9.13 -34.54 48.78
CA THR A 39 -9.97 -35.72 49.02
C THR A 39 -9.24 -36.81 49.79
N ALA A 40 -7.97 -37.08 49.46
CA ALA A 40 -7.17 -38.08 50.15
C ALA A 40 -6.92 -37.69 51.61
N CYS A 41 -6.59 -36.43 51.88
CA CYS A 41 -6.39 -35.90 53.23
C CYS A 41 -7.67 -35.99 54.06
N GLY A 42 -8.83 -35.64 53.47
CA GLY A 42 -10.12 -35.74 54.13
C GLY A 42 -10.52 -37.18 54.53
N ARG A 43 -10.08 -38.19 53.79
CA ARG A 43 -10.38 -39.62 54.06
C ARG A 43 -9.46 -40.29 55.07
N MET A 44 -8.35 -39.66 55.48
CA MET A 44 -7.37 -40.29 56.39
C MET A 44 -7.94 -40.68 57.77
N PRO A 45 -8.85 -39.90 58.41
CA PRO A 45 -9.48 -40.31 59.67
C PRO A 45 -10.32 -41.57 59.53
N GLU A 46 -11.02 -41.74 58.40
CA GLU A 46 -11.85 -42.93 58.11
C GLU A 46 -11.00 -44.20 58.04
N THR A 47 -9.74 -44.07 57.60
CA THR A 47 -8.76 -45.16 57.56
C THR A 47 -7.96 -45.34 58.86
N ARG A 48 -8.25 -44.54 59.90
CA ARG A 48 -7.49 -44.46 61.16
C ARG A 48 -5.99 -44.18 60.98
N ALA A 49 -5.59 -43.59 59.86
CA ALA A 49 -4.19 -43.33 59.55
C ALA A 49 -3.66 -42.05 60.22
N TRP A 50 -4.50 -41.01 60.34
CA TRP A 50 -4.15 -39.72 60.92
C TRP A 50 -5.39 -38.92 61.33
N GLU A 51 -5.40 -38.34 62.53
CA GLU A 51 -6.51 -37.54 63.09
C GLU A 51 -6.02 -36.45 64.07
N GLY A 52 -6.88 -35.48 64.39
CA GLY A 52 -6.65 -34.41 65.38
C GLY A 52 -6.22 -33.07 64.78
N ARG A 53 -5.81 -32.10 65.61
CA ARG A 53 -5.57 -30.70 65.21
C ARG A 53 -4.63 -30.50 64.02
N ALA A 54 -3.62 -31.36 63.87
CA ALA A 54 -2.68 -31.29 62.75
C ALA A 54 -3.35 -31.74 61.43
N HIS A 55 -4.22 -32.74 61.49
CA HIS A 55 -5.04 -33.19 60.37
C HIS A 55 -6.07 -32.12 59.98
N ASP A 56 -6.74 -31.48 60.94
CA ASP A 56 -7.68 -30.38 60.68
C ASP A 56 -6.98 -29.22 59.95
N ALA A 57 -5.78 -28.85 60.39
CA ALA A 57 -4.98 -27.79 59.78
C ALA A 57 -4.57 -28.12 58.34
N ALA A 58 -4.18 -29.38 58.08
CA ALA A 58 -3.83 -29.83 56.73
C ALA A 58 -5.05 -29.92 55.81
N SER A 59 -6.18 -30.43 56.30
CA SER A 59 -7.46 -30.43 55.56
C SER A 59 -7.87 -29.01 55.20
N ALA A 60 -7.77 -28.06 56.14
CA ALA A 60 -8.05 -26.66 55.86
C ALA A 60 -7.08 -26.05 54.83
N MET A 61 -5.79 -26.44 54.85
CA MET A 61 -4.81 -25.98 53.86
C MET A 61 -5.13 -26.53 52.46
N PHE A 62 -5.37 -27.84 52.33
CA PHE A 62 -5.67 -28.45 51.03
C PHE A 62 -7.03 -28.01 50.49
N GLY A 63 -8.02 -27.77 51.34
CA GLY A 63 -9.29 -27.17 50.93
C GLY A 63 -9.10 -25.77 50.33
N ARG A 64 -8.24 -24.92 50.92
CA ARG A 64 -7.89 -23.62 50.31
C ARG A 64 -7.14 -23.80 48.99
N ALA A 65 -6.22 -24.73 48.90
CA ALA A 65 -5.49 -25.01 47.66
C ALA A 65 -6.45 -25.48 46.55
N ASN A 66 -7.42 -26.34 46.88
CA ASN A 66 -8.45 -26.84 45.96
C ASN A 66 -9.35 -25.70 45.46
N ALA A 67 -9.75 -24.78 46.33
CA ALA A 67 -10.49 -23.58 45.94
C ALA A 67 -9.71 -22.73 44.93
N ASN A 68 -8.44 -22.43 45.21
CA ASN A 68 -7.58 -21.66 44.30
C ASN A 68 -7.34 -22.38 42.96
N ALA A 69 -7.16 -23.71 42.98
CA ALA A 69 -6.97 -24.49 41.77
C ALA A 69 -8.24 -24.53 40.90
N THR A 70 -9.42 -24.56 41.54
CA THR A 70 -10.71 -24.45 40.85
C THR A 70 -10.87 -23.07 40.22
N GLU A 71 -10.48 -22.00 40.92
CA GLU A 71 -10.50 -20.64 40.40
C GLU A 71 -9.59 -20.48 39.17
N LEU A 72 -8.38 -21.04 39.22
CA LEU A 72 -7.47 -21.11 38.07
C LEU A 72 -8.07 -21.89 36.89
N SER A 73 -8.74 -23.01 37.14
CA SER A 73 -9.42 -23.79 36.10
C SER A 73 -10.50 -22.96 35.41
N ASN A 74 -11.36 -22.30 36.20
CA ASN A 74 -12.42 -21.43 35.68
C ASN A 74 -11.85 -20.28 34.83
N TYR A 75 -10.70 -19.72 35.22
CA TYR A 75 -9.99 -18.72 34.42
C TYR A 75 -9.55 -19.28 33.07
N ALA A 76 -8.82 -20.40 33.10
CA ALA A 76 -8.31 -21.04 31.90
C ALA A 76 -9.43 -21.45 30.94
N ASP A 77 -10.55 -21.96 31.47
CA ASP A 77 -11.72 -22.33 30.69
C ASP A 77 -12.40 -21.13 30.04
N ALA A 78 -12.50 -19.99 30.74
CA ALA A 78 -13.05 -18.77 30.17
C ALA A 78 -12.18 -18.24 29.02
N VAL A 79 -10.86 -18.21 29.20
CA VAL A 79 -9.92 -17.81 28.14
C VAL A 79 -9.96 -18.81 26.98
N ALA A 80 -9.97 -20.11 27.25
CA ALA A 80 -10.05 -21.14 26.23
C ALA A 80 -11.36 -21.05 25.43
N ALA A 81 -12.50 -20.78 26.08
CA ALA A 81 -13.77 -20.57 25.40
C ALA A 81 -13.73 -19.33 24.50
N ALA A 82 -13.17 -18.22 24.98
CA ALA A 82 -13.00 -17.01 24.17
C ALA A 82 -12.13 -17.28 22.92
N LEU A 83 -11.00 -17.97 23.09
CA LEU A 83 -10.10 -18.33 21.99
C LEU A 83 -10.76 -19.26 20.97
N ARG A 84 -11.52 -20.28 21.40
CA ARG A 84 -12.23 -21.20 20.48
C ARG A 84 -13.31 -20.46 19.69
N ASN A 85 -14.15 -19.70 20.38
CA ASN A 85 -15.23 -18.95 19.73
C ASN A 85 -14.68 -17.91 18.74
N GLY A 86 -13.59 -17.22 19.11
CA GLY A 86 -12.93 -16.28 18.21
C GLY A 86 -12.23 -16.97 17.04
N ALA A 87 -11.63 -18.15 17.23
CA ALA A 87 -11.08 -18.94 16.13
C ALA A 87 -12.15 -19.31 15.10
N ASP A 88 -13.32 -19.76 15.55
CA ASP A 88 -14.44 -20.09 14.67
C ASP A 88 -14.94 -18.84 13.91
N ALA A 89 -15.13 -17.71 14.62
CA ALA A 89 -15.60 -16.47 14.03
C ALA A 89 -14.62 -15.89 13.00
N ILE A 90 -13.34 -15.79 13.36
CA ILE A 90 -12.28 -15.33 12.46
C ILE A 90 -12.13 -16.28 11.28
N GLY A 91 -12.16 -17.60 11.51
CA GLY A 91 -12.10 -18.60 10.45
C GLY A 91 -13.22 -18.46 9.42
N ALA A 92 -14.45 -18.26 9.88
CA ALA A 92 -15.61 -18.03 9.02
C ALA A 92 -15.50 -16.71 8.23
N ALA A 93 -15.19 -15.60 8.90
CA ALA A 93 -15.05 -14.29 8.25
C ALA A 93 -13.90 -14.27 7.23
N ARG A 94 -12.74 -14.84 7.60
CA ARG A 94 -11.59 -15.03 6.71
C ARG A 94 -11.96 -15.85 5.48
N GLY A 95 -12.63 -16.99 5.68
CA GLY A 95 -13.04 -17.86 4.58
C GLY A 95 -13.98 -17.15 3.60
N ALA A 96 -14.94 -16.40 4.10
CA ALA A 96 -15.88 -15.65 3.26
C ALA A 96 -15.21 -14.54 2.45
N LEU A 97 -14.34 -13.73 3.09
CA LEU A 97 -13.62 -12.66 2.40
C LEU A 97 -12.66 -13.18 1.33
N LEU A 98 -11.85 -14.20 1.66
CA LEU A 98 -10.91 -14.78 0.68
C LEU A 98 -11.65 -15.45 -0.49
N ALA A 99 -12.72 -16.20 -0.22
CA ALA A 99 -13.52 -16.80 -1.29
C ALA A 99 -14.18 -15.75 -2.19
N LYS A 100 -14.59 -14.60 -1.63
CA LYS A 100 -15.13 -13.50 -2.41
C LYS A 100 -14.05 -12.84 -3.27
N ALA A 101 -12.87 -12.60 -2.72
CA ALA A 101 -11.74 -12.07 -3.50
C ALA A 101 -11.36 -13.01 -4.65
N ASP A 102 -11.29 -14.33 -4.40
CA ASP A 102 -11.01 -15.33 -5.44
C ASP A 102 -12.11 -15.37 -6.51
N GLN A 103 -13.38 -15.10 -6.15
CA GLN A 103 -14.48 -14.97 -7.11
C GLN A 103 -14.31 -13.74 -8.00
N VAL A 104 -13.92 -12.60 -7.42
CA VAL A 104 -13.69 -11.36 -8.15
C VAL A 104 -12.51 -11.53 -9.11
N ASP A 105 -11.39 -12.08 -8.63
CA ASP A 105 -10.17 -12.34 -9.40
C ASP A 105 -10.37 -13.35 -10.56
N ALA A 106 -11.42 -14.17 -10.51
CA ALA A 106 -11.76 -15.09 -11.60
C ALA A 106 -12.50 -14.40 -12.77
N GLY A 107 -12.91 -13.14 -12.59
CA GLY A 107 -13.64 -12.33 -13.54
C GLY A 107 -12.77 -11.30 -14.28
N PRO A 108 -13.36 -10.18 -14.73
CA PRO A 108 -12.64 -9.07 -15.37
C PRO A 108 -12.10 -8.03 -14.35
N LEU A 109 -12.04 -8.39 -13.07
CA LEU A 109 -11.67 -7.52 -11.96
C LEU A 109 -10.61 -8.22 -11.12
N SER A 110 -9.84 -7.45 -10.36
CA SER A 110 -8.86 -7.98 -9.42
C SER A 110 -8.92 -7.28 -8.06
N VAL A 111 -8.59 -8.02 -6.99
CA VAL A 111 -8.55 -7.51 -5.62
C VAL A 111 -7.11 -7.35 -5.14
N THR A 112 -6.72 -6.12 -4.86
CA THR A 112 -5.38 -5.77 -4.37
C THR A 112 -5.11 -6.29 -2.97
N ASP A 113 -3.85 -6.19 -2.53
CA ASP A 113 -3.46 -6.52 -1.15
C ASP A 113 -4.11 -5.60 -0.10
N GLN A 114 -4.58 -4.42 -0.51
CA GLN A 114 -5.32 -3.46 0.31
C GLN A 114 -6.85 -3.59 0.18
N TRP A 115 -7.34 -4.68 -0.42
CA TRP A 115 -8.77 -4.95 -0.63
C TRP A 115 -9.50 -3.95 -1.54
N VAL A 116 -8.76 -3.18 -2.33
CA VAL A 116 -9.34 -2.36 -3.41
C VAL A 116 -9.58 -3.24 -4.63
N VAL A 117 -10.80 -3.15 -5.17
CA VAL A 117 -11.24 -3.79 -6.42
C VAL A 117 -10.86 -2.88 -7.59
N LEU A 118 -10.10 -3.45 -8.51
CA LEU A 118 -9.60 -2.82 -9.73
C LEU A 118 -10.20 -3.50 -10.96
N ILE A 119 -10.26 -2.78 -12.06
CA ILE A 119 -10.66 -3.32 -13.36
C ILE A 119 -9.41 -3.81 -14.08
N ASP A 120 -9.40 -5.08 -14.47
CA ASP A 120 -8.25 -5.61 -15.18
C ASP A 120 -8.03 -4.86 -16.50
N PRO A 121 -6.76 -4.70 -16.94
CA PRO A 121 -6.49 -4.00 -18.19
C PRO A 121 -7.17 -4.68 -19.38
N VAL A 122 -8.17 -4.00 -19.94
CA VAL A 122 -8.96 -4.51 -21.06
C VAL A 122 -9.27 -3.39 -22.05
N ARG A 123 -9.10 -3.69 -23.34
CA ARG A 123 -9.42 -2.75 -24.40
C ARG A 123 -10.90 -2.81 -24.74
N MET A 124 -11.62 -1.73 -24.46
CA MET A 124 -13.04 -1.63 -24.79
C MET A 124 -13.50 -0.18 -24.93
N PRO A 125 -14.61 0.07 -25.65
CA PRO A 125 -15.23 1.38 -25.72
C PRO A 125 -15.67 1.89 -24.34
N ALA A 126 -15.84 3.21 -24.23
CA ALA A 126 -16.26 3.88 -23.00
C ALA A 126 -17.57 3.32 -22.40
N ASP A 127 -18.56 3.00 -23.24
CA ASP A 127 -19.87 2.52 -22.79
C ASP A 127 -19.78 1.13 -22.13
N ASP A 128 -18.96 0.24 -22.68
CA ASP A 128 -18.74 -1.10 -22.11
C ASP A 128 -17.93 -1.02 -20.80
N PHE A 129 -17.00 -0.05 -20.73
CA PHE A 129 -16.21 0.20 -19.54
C PHE A 129 -17.05 0.70 -18.36
N ALA A 130 -18.05 1.55 -18.61
CA ALA A 130 -18.95 2.05 -17.57
C ALA A 130 -19.73 0.94 -16.85
N GLU A 131 -20.03 -0.18 -17.52
CA GLU A 131 -20.65 -1.34 -16.85
C GLU A 131 -19.65 -2.07 -15.94
N LEU A 132 -18.37 -2.14 -16.33
CA LEU A 132 -17.31 -2.67 -15.45
C LEU A 132 -17.07 -1.77 -14.24
N GLU A 133 -17.14 -0.44 -14.38
CA GLU A 133 -17.07 0.48 -13.24
C GLU A 133 -18.21 0.24 -12.25
N ARG A 134 -19.43 0.05 -12.75
CA ARG A 134 -20.59 -0.28 -11.92
C ARG A 134 -20.43 -1.61 -11.21
N LEU A 135 -19.89 -2.62 -11.90
CA LEU A 135 -19.59 -3.92 -11.32
C LEU A 135 -18.49 -3.80 -10.25
N ALA A 136 -17.40 -3.10 -10.53
CA ALA A 136 -16.30 -2.88 -9.60
C ALA A 136 -16.77 -2.18 -8.32
N ALA A 137 -17.64 -1.18 -8.42
CA ALA A 137 -18.22 -0.50 -7.26
C ALA A 137 -19.08 -1.44 -6.40
N ALA A 138 -19.92 -2.28 -7.03
CA ALA A 138 -20.73 -3.26 -6.32
C ALA A 138 -19.88 -4.35 -5.64
N GLU A 139 -18.82 -4.79 -6.31
CA GLU A 139 -17.87 -5.76 -5.76
C GLU A 139 -17.03 -5.15 -4.62
N GLN A 140 -16.65 -3.87 -4.71
CA GLN A 140 -16.00 -3.14 -3.62
C GLN A 140 -16.89 -3.10 -2.37
N GLU A 141 -18.17 -2.77 -2.52
CA GLU A 141 -19.12 -2.74 -1.40
C GLU A 141 -19.20 -4.11 -0.70
N ALA A 142 -19.24 -5.19 -1.48
CA ALA A 142 -19.25 -6.55 -0.95
C ALA A 142 -17.95 -6.92 -0.21
N ILE A 143 -16.80 -6.57 -0.78
CA ILE A 143 -15.48 -6.77 -0.14
C ILE A 143 -15.38 -5.97 1.16
N ASN A 144 -15.79 -4.69 1.16
CA ASN A 144 -15.75 -3.80 2.32
C ASN A 144 -16.62 -4.32 3.48
N GLY A 145 -17.80 -4.86 3.16
CA GLY A 145 -18.66 -5.51 4.15
C GLY A 145 -18.03 -6.76 4.78
N LEU A 146 -17.30 -7.56 3.99
CA LEU A 146 -16.61 -8.76 4.48
C LEU A 146 -15.33 -8.43 5.25
N LEU A 147 -14.56 -7.42 4.83
CA LEU A 147 -13.40 -6.89 5.55
C LEU A 147 -13.80 -6.34 6.92
N SER A 148 -14.89 -5.57 6.95
CA SER A 148 -15.55 -5.13 8.17
C SER A 148 -15.86 -6.30 9.11
N ALA A 149 -16.45 -7.39 8.60
CA ALA A 149 -16.76 -8.56 9.41
C ALA A 149 -15.52 -9.27 9.99
N VAL A 150 -14.38 -9.26 9.26
CA VAL A 150 -13.09 -9.74 9.78
C VAL A 150 -12.62 -8.86 10.95
N GLY A 151 -12.69 -7.53 10.79
CA GLY A 151 -12.37 -6.58 11.86
C GLY A 151 -13.24 -6.77 13.11
N ASP A 152 -14.54 -6.98 12.94
CA ASP A 152 -15.46 -7.23 14.06
C ASP A 152 -15.16 -8.56 14.77
N ALA A 153 -14.80 -9.61 14.03
CA ALA A 153 -14.44 -10.90 14.60
C ALA A 153 -13.15 -10.82 15.45
N ASP A 154 -12.14 -10.11 14.94
CA ASP A 154 -10.88 -9.84 15.66
C ASP A 154 -11.13 -9.03 16.94
N ASP A 155 -11.92 -7.96 16.84
CA ASP A 155 -12.24 -7.07 17.96
C ASP A 155 -13.08 -7.76 19.03
N ALA A 156 -14.04 -8.59 18.62
CA ALA A 156 -14.86 -9.38 19.53
C ALA A 156 -14.00 -10.43 20.27
N LEU A 157 -13.05 -11.08 19.59
CA LEU A 157 -12.11 -11.99 20.24
C LEU A 157 -11.23 -11.25 21.25
N ALA A 158 -10.62 -10.13 20.86
CA ALA A 158 -9.76 -9.34 21.75
C ALA A 158 -10.51 -8.88 23.00
N LYS A 159 -11.76 -8.43 22.83
CA LYS A 159 -12.66 -8.07 23.93
C LYS A 159 -12.98 -9.26 24.82
N ALA A 160 -13.36 -10.41 24.24
CA ALA A 160 -13.71 -11.61 25.00
C ALA A 160 -12.53 -12.13 25.85
N VAL A 161 -11.32 -12.12 25.30
CA VAL A 161 -10.09 -12.51 26.03
C VAL A 161 -9.80 -11.51 27.15
N THR A 162 -9.93 -10.20 26.88
CA THR A 162 -9.71 -9.15 27.89
C THR A 162 -10.73 -9.24 29.02
N GLU A 163 -12.00 -9.47 28.71
CA GLU A 163 -13.07 -9.65 29.71
C GLU A 163 -12.88 -10.92 30.54
N ALA A 164 -12.45 -12.02 29.91
CA ALA A 164 -12.11 -13.26 30.61
C ALA A 164 -10.91 -13.03 31.57
N GLY A 165 -9.90 -12.31 31.12
CA GLY A 165 -8.75 -11.90 31.93
C GLY A 165 -9.10 -10.97 33.08
N GLY A 166 -9.94 -9.97 32.84
CA GLY A 166 -10.26 -8.91 33.81
C GLY A 166 -10.85 -9.44 35.11
N ARG A 167 -11.60 -10.55 35.04
CA ARG A 167 -12.14 -11.25 36.22
C ARG A 167 -11.05 -11.76 37.18
N PHE A 168 -9.82 -11.90 36.70
CA PHE A 168 -8.67 -12.42 37.43
C PHE A 168 -7.51 -11.41 37.53
N GLY A 169 -7.82 -10.12 37.35
CA GLY A 169 -6.85 -9.04 37.55
C GLY A 169 -5.97 -8.72 36.34
N PHE A 170 -6.25 -9.27 35.15
CA PHE A 170 -5.64 -8.78 33.93
C PHE A 170 -6.12 -7.34 33.66
N VAL A 171 -5.17 -6.45 33.37
CA VAL A 171 -5.43 -5.07 32.97
C VAL A 171 -4.81 -4.87 31.59
N SER A 172 -5.65 -4.57 30.59
CA SER A 172 -5.16 -4.20 29.27
C SER A 172 -4.38 -2.88 29.36
N ALA A 173 -3.30 -2.75 28.59
CA ALA A 173 -2.63 -1.47 28.44
C ALA A 173 -3.65 -0.42 27.96
N ALA A 174 -3.72 0.72 28.65
CA ALA A 174 -4.49 1.84 28.14
C ALA A 174 -3.80 2.40 26.88
N PRO A 175 -4.56 2.93 25.90
CA PRO A 175 -3.97 3.70 24.82
C PRO A 175 -3.11 4.83 25.41
N ALA A 176 -1.92 5.04 24.86
CA ALA A 176 -1.12 6.20 25.22
C ALA A 176 -1.89 7.47 24.82
N ASN A 177 -2.17 8.34 25.80
CA ASN A 177 -2.88 9.61 25.57
C ASN A 177 -1.93 10.77 25.30
N ASP A 178 -0.61 10.53 25.37
CA ASP A 178 0.45 11.49 25.14
C ASP A 178 1.23 11.09 23.87
N PRO A 179 1.29 11.95 22.84
CA PRO A 179 2.06 11.72 21.61
C PRO A 179 3.56 11.47 21.83
N PHE A 180 4.11 11.82 22.99
CA PHE A 180 5.52 11.67 23.34
C PHE A 180 5.78 10.55 24.35
N GLU A 181 4.75 9.87 24.83
CA GLU A 181 4.90 8.76 25.76
C GLU A 181 5.34 7.51 25.01
N ILE A 182 6.55 7.02 25.31
CA ILE A 182 7.04 5.74 24.80
C ILE A 182 6.19 4.64 25.46
N PRO A 183 5.36 3.90 24.72
CA PRO A 183 4.51 2.90 25.33
C PRO A 183 5.38 1.78 25.91
N LEU A 184 5.39 1.65 27.24
CA LEU A 184 6.11 0.57 27.93
C LEU A 184 5.38 -0.78 27.82
N ALA A 185 4.17 -0.79 27.28
CA ALA A 185 3.33 -1.97 27.07
C ALA A 185 2.99 -2.13 25.58
N PRO A 186 2.83 -3.39 25.09
CA PRO A 186 2.40 -3.66 23.72
C PRO A 186 1.11 -2.91 23.41
N GLN A 187 1.12 -2.10 22.37
CA GLN A 187 -0.07 -1.39 21.89
C GLN A 187 -0.89 -2.29 20.96
N ARG A 188 -2.17 -1.96 20.81
CA ARG A 188 -3.01 -2.60 19.80
C ARG A 188 -2.38 -2.35 18.41
N PRO A 189 -2.24 -3.39 17.58
CA PRO A 189 -1.81 -3.21 16.20
C PRO A 189 -2.74 -2.23 15.47
N GLN A 190 -2.15 -1.34 14.68
CA GLN A 190 -2.87 -0.46 13.78
C GLN A 190 -3.37 -1.25 12.57
N ASP A 191 -4.41 -0.75 11.91
CA ASP A 191 -4.92 -1.33 10.67
C ASP A 191 -3.85 -1.27 9.57
N GLN A 192 -3.78 -2.33 8.77
CA GLN A 192 -2.82 -2.49 7.66
C GLN A 192 -3.38 -2.05 6.32
N VAL A 193 -4.67 -1.73 6.29
CA VAL A 193 -5.45 -1.35 5.12
C VAL A 193 -6.41 -0.23 5.50
N PRO A 194 -6.87 0.58 4.54
CA PRO A 194 -7.89 1.58 4.80
C PRO A 194 -9.14 0.98 5.48
N ASP A 195 -9.69 1.69 6.46
CA ASP A 195 -10.94 1.26 7.10
C ASP A 195 -12.14 1.71 6.26
N PRO A 196 -12.92 0.79 5.67
CA PRO A 196 -14.08 1.16 4.86
C PRO A 196 -15.23 1.77 5.68
N ARG A 197 -15.12 1.81 7.02
CA ARG A 197 -16.09 2.44 7.93
C ARG A 197 -15.75 3.89 8.22
N ASP A 198 -14.50 4.29 7.97
CA ASP A 198 -14.01 5.65 8.14
C ASP A 198 -14.08 6.38 6.79
N PRO A 199 -14.70 7.58 6.72
CA PRO A 199 -14.61 8.43 5.55
C PRO A 199 -13.18 8.62 5.01
N ILE A 200 -12.16 8.68 5.88
CA ILE A 200 -10.77 8.78 5.44
C ILE A 200 -10.30 7.49 4.76
N GLY A 201 -10.67 6.33 5.29
CA GLY A 201 -10.33 5.04 4.67
C GLY A 201 -11.01 4.86 3.31
N MET A 202 -12.27 5.28 3.18
CA MET A 202 -12.95 5.29 1.87
C MET A 202 -12.25 6.18 0.83
N LEU A 203 -11.80 7.38 1.24
CA LEU A 203 -11.03 8.27 0.37
C LEU A 203 -9.69 7.66 -0.04
N GLN A 204 -9.05 6.88 0.84
CA GLN A 204 -7.81 6.17 0.53
C GLN A 204 -8.04 5.04 -0.49
N GLU A 205 -9.13 4.29 -0.38
CA GLU A 205 -9.51 3.25 -1.37
C GLU A 205 -9.84 3.84 -2.73
N GLU A 206 -10.58 4.95 -2.76
CA GLU A 206 -10.90 5.67 -4.00
C GLU A 206 -9.64 6.17 -4.68
N ALA A 207 -8.74 6.78 -3.92
CA ALA A 207 -7.44 7.17 -4.42
C ALA A 207 -6.66 6.00 -5.05
N LEU A 208 -6.57 4.88 -4.34
CA LEU A 208 -5.90 3.67 -4.84
C LEU A 208 -6.44 3.21 -6.20
N ARG A 209 -7.77 3.26 -6.36
CA ARG A 209 -8.44 2.93 -7.62
C ARG A 209 -8.13 3.97 -8.69
N ASP A 210 -8.33 5.24 -8.39
CA ASP A 210 -8.21 6.35 -9.34
C ASP A 210 -6.81 6.42 -9.94
N GLY A 211 -5.76 6.23 -9.13
CA GLY A 211 -4.41 6.25 -9.69
C GLY A 211 -3.94 4.94 -10.30
N ASP A 212 -4.64 3.81 -10.09
CA ASP A 212 -4.46 2.63 -10.95
C ASP A 212 -5.13 2.85 -12.32
N MET A 213 -6.32 3.43 -12.32
CA MET A 213 -7.08 3.76 -13.53
C MET A 213 -6.37 4.82 -14.39
N SER A 214 -5.66 5.78 -13.79
CA SER A 214 -4.95 6.85 -14.51
C SER A 214 -3.72 6.38 -15.29
N ILE A 215 -3.23 5.17 -15.02
CA ILE A 215 -2.12 4.55 -15.75
C ILE A 215 -2.55 3.32 -16.53
N THR A 216 -3.80 2.88 -16.44
CA THR A 216 -4.28 1.67 -17.11
C THR A 216 -4.95 2.02 -18.43
N VAL A 217 -4.47 1.41 -19.52
CA VAL A 217 -4.91 1.73 -20.88
C VAL A 217 -6.27 1.11 -21.15
N ARG A 218 -7.26 1.95 -21.48
CA ARG A 218 -8.61 1.55 -21.90
C ARG A 218 -8.72 1.40 -23.41
N GLU A 219 -8.16 2.34 -24.16
CA GLU A 219 -8.31 2.40 -25.62
C GLU A 219 -7.12 3.08 -26.27
N VAL A 220 -6.75 2.64 -27.47
CA VAL A 220 -5.71 3.28 -28.29
C VAL A 220 -6.32 3.58 -29.66
N VAL A 221 -6.24 4.83 -30.08
CA VAL A 221 -6.75 5.32 -31.36
C VAL A 221 -5.59 5.91 -32.16
N GLU A 222 -5.35 5.36 -33.34
CA GLU A 222 -4.40 5.92 -34.30
C GLU A 222 -5.14 6.86 -35.25
N SER A 223 -4.59 8.05 -35.48
CA SER A 223 -5.15 9.09 -36.34
C SER A 223 -4.05 9.90 -37.01
N GLU A 224 -4.41 10.69 -38.02
CA GLU A 224 -3.54 11.70 -38.61
C GLU A 224 -4.06 13.09 -38.23
N ASN A 225 -3.18 14.00 -37.79
CA ASN A 225 -3.59 15.36 -37.48
C ASN A 225 -3.73 16.22 -38.75
N ALA A 226 -4.15 17.48 -38.57
CA ALA A 226 -4.35 18.41 -39.69
C ALA A 226 -3.07 18.72 -40.51
N TYR A 227 -1.89 18.38 -39.97
CA TYR A 227 -0.58 18.55 -40.57
C TYR A 227 -0.07 17.27 -41.25
N GLY A 228 -0.83 16.16 -41.18
CA GLY A 228 -0.43 14.86 -41.71
C GLY A 228 0.52 14.08 -40.80
N GLU A 229 0.69 14.51 -39.54
CA GLU A 229 1.49 13.80 -38.56
C GLU A 229 0.70 12.63 -37.97
N GLU A 230 1.36 11.49 -37.76
CA GLU A 230 0.79 10.32 -37.09
C GLU A 230 0.62 10.61 -35.59
N VAL A 231 -0.62 10.51 -35.11
CA VAL A 231 -1.01 10.71 -33.71
C VAL A 231 -1.62 9.42 -33.16
N THR A 232 -0.99 8.88 -32.12
CA THR A 232 -1.53 7.78 -31.32
C THR A 232 -2.11 8.35 -30.02
N THR A 233 -3.43 8.33 -29.87
CA THR A 233 -4.12 8.73 -28.64
C THR A 233 -4.37 7.52 -27.76
N VAL A 234 -3.81 7.53 -26.56
CA VAL A 234 -4.02 6.50 -25.53
C VAL A 234 -5.01 7.04 -24.50
N PHE A 235 -6.20 6.44 -24.42
CA PHE A 235 -7.19 6.75 -23.39
C PHE A 235 -7.00 5.82 -22.20
N MET A 236 -6.98 6.41 -21.02
CA MET A 236 -6.88 5.70 -19.75
C MET A 236 -8.26 5.35 -19.20
N GLN A 237 -8.29 4.46 -18.21
CA GLN A 237 -9.51 4.04 -17.55
C GLN A 237 -10.19 5.18 -16.78
N ASP A 238 -9.42 6.14 -16.23
CA ASP A 238 -9.95 7.31 -15.51
C ASP A 238 -10.51 8.42 -16.44
N GLY A 239 -10.44 8.20 -17.76
CA GLY A 239 -10.86 9.16 -18.78
C GLY A 239 -9.79 10.18 -19.18
N SER A 240 -8.62 10.17 -18.54
CA SER A 240 -7.44 10.92 -19.01
C SER A 240 -6.94 10.36 -20.34
N ARG A 241 -6.11 11.15 -21.06
CA ARG A 241 -5.53 10.70 -22.33
C ARG A 241 -4.11 11.18 -22.53
N GLN A 242 -3.36 10.44 -23.32
CA GLN A 242 -2.02 10.83 -23.77
C GLN A 242 -1.98 10.82 -25.29
N GLU A 243 -1.62 11.95 -25.89
CA GLU A 243 -1.50 12.13 -27.33
C GLU A 243 -0.03 12.04 -27.71
N ILE A 244 0.32 10.98 -28.43
CA ILE A 244 1.68 10.71 -28.87
C ILE A 244 1.77 11.10 -30.35
N THR A 245 2.55 12.12 -30.66
CA THR A 245 2.71 12.63 -32.03
C THR A 245 4.13 12.37 -32.53
N ARG A 246 4.24 11.75 -33.71
CA ARG A 246 5.49 11.70 -34.46
C ARG A 246 5.55 12.92 -35.38
N LYS A 247 6.46 13.85 -35.09
CA LYS A 247 6.54 15.13 -35.81
C LYS A 247 7.12 14.95 -37.21
N ASP A 248 6.60 15.70 -38.17
CA ASP A 248 7.07 15.64 -39.55
C ASP A 248 8.49 16.21 -39.65
N PRO A 249 9.49 15.44 -40.13
CA PRO A 249 10.85 15.93 -40.37
C PRO A 249 10.92 17.11 -41.36
N PHE A 250 9.91 17.30 -42.22
CA PHE A 250 9.87 18.43 -43.15
C PHE A 250 9.58 19.77 -42.46
N ASP A 251 8.75 19.75 -41.41
CA ASP A 251 8.44 20.94 -40.60
C ASP A 251 9.53 21.23 -39.56
N TRP A 252 10.30 20.20 -39.18
CA TRP A 252 11.41 20.29 -38.23
C TRP A 252 12.72 19.72 -38.83
N PRO A 253 13.27 20.36 -39.88
CA PRO A 253 14.39 19.80 -40.65
C PRO A 253 15.71 19.72 -39.86
N ASP A 254 15.79 20.40 -38.71
CA ASP A 254 16.91 20.36 -37.77
C ASP A 254 16.79 19.22 -36.74
N ARG A 255 15.67 18.48 -36.72
CA ARG A 255 15.39 17.43 -35.72
C ARG A 255 15.04 16.10 -36.38
N GLN A 256 15.74 15.03 -36.00
CA GLN A 256 15.39 13.67 -36.36
C GLN A 256 14.64 12.97 -35.22
N GLU A 257 13.80 12.00 -35.59
CA GLU A 257 13.04 11.14 -34.67
C GLU A 257 12.29 11.94 -33.59
N PHE A 258 11.72 13.09 -33.99
CA PHE A 258 11.08 14.00 -33.06
C PHE A 258 9.71 13.47 -32.64
N ILE A 259 9.60 13.06 -31.37
CA ILE A 259 8.39 12.50 -30.78
C ILE A 259 7.95 13.37 -29.62
N THR A 260 6.66 13.66 -29.56
CA THR A 260 6.05 14.41 -28.44
C THR A 260 4.94 13.59 -27.80
N VAL A 261 4.85 13.63 -26.47
CA VAL A 261 3.75 13.05 -25.70
C VAL A 261 3.09 14.17 -24.90
N GLU A 262 1.84 14.45 -25.18
CA GLU A 262 1.02 15.43 -24.46
C GLU A 262 0.03 14.68 -23.57
N GLN A 263 0.11 14.90 -22.26
CA GLN A 263 -0.77 14.27 -21.29
C GLN A 263 -1.88 15.24 -20.90
N PHE A 264 -3.12 14.77 -20.96
CA PHE A 264 -4.31 15.53 -20.59
C PHE A 264 -5.07 14.81 -19.47
N ASP A 265 -5.60 15.56 -18.54
CA ASP A 265 -6.48 15.02 -17.50
C ASP A 265 -7.87 14.66 -18.05
N LYS A 266 -8.73 14.12 -17.18
CA LYS A 266 -10.12 13.76 -17.53
C LYS A 266 -11.01 14.95 -17.91
N THR A 267 -10.59 16.18 -17.59
CA THR A 267 -11.28 17.43 -17.98
C THR A 267 -10.78 17.99 -19.32
N GLY A 268 -9.65 17.46 -19.82
CA GLY A 268 -9.00 17.88 -21.04
C GLY A 268 -7.95 18.99 -20.84
N GLU A 269 -7.56 19.30 -19.60
CA GLU A 269 -6.47 20.24 -19.31
C GLU A 269 -5.12 19.53 -19.50
N GLU A 270 -4.14 20.23 -20.08
CA GLU A 270 -2.77 19.70 -20.26
C GLU A 270 -2.10 19.56 -18.88
N VAL A 271 -1.57 18.37 -18.59
CA VAL A 271 -0.84 18.03 -17.35
C VAL A 271 0.66 18.14 -17.58
N SER A 272 1.14 17.64 -18.73
CA SER A 272 2.54 17.74 -19.12
C SER A 272 2.74 17.53 -20.62
N ARG A 273 3.85 18.06 -21.15
CA ARG A 273 4.33 17.78 -22.49
C ARG A 273 5.75 17.24 -22.42
N SER A 274 5.94 16.04 -22.92
CA SER A 274 7.23 15.40 -23.07
C SER A 274 7.68 15.43 -24.53
N SER A 275 8.97 15.52 -24.79
CA SER A 275 9.53 15.58 -26.13
C SER A 275 10.90 14.94 -26.18
N SER A 276 11.17 14.10 -27.17
CA SER A 276 12.51 13.56 -27.45
C SER A 276 12.86 13.77 -28.93
N TRP A 277 14.10 14.15 -29.20
CA TRP A 277 14.60 14.36 -30.57
C TRP A 277 16.12 14.27 -30.63
N HIS A 278 16.64 14.01 -31.82
CA HIS A 278 18.04 14.15 -32.16
C HIS A 278 18.26 15.44 -32.97
N ASP A 279 19.14 16.34 -32.52
CA ASP A 279 19.42 17.63 -33.15
C ASP A 279 20.58 17.52 -34.16
N LEU A 280 20.30 17.82 -35.44
CA LEU A 280 21.28 17.70 -36.52
C LEU A 280 22.31 18.82 -36.57
N GLY A 281 22.05 19.94 -35.90
CA GLY A 281 22.95 21.10 -35.86
C GLY A 281 24.14 20.86 -34.93
N ASN A 282 23.93 20.11 -33.84
CA ASN A 282 24.96 19.83 -32.84
C ASN A 282 25.20 18.33 -32.58
N ASP A 283 24.46 17.44 -33.25
CA ASP A 283 24.57 15.99 -33.15
C ASP A 283 24.27 15.47 -31.73
N CYS A 284 23.45 16.19 -30.96
CA CYS A 284 23.06 15.83 -29.59
C CYS A 284 21.65 15.25 -29.54
N ASP A 285 21.45 14.31 -28.62
CA ASP A 285 20.13 13.80 -28.25
C ASP A 285 19.53 14.65 -27.12
N TYR A 286 18.22 14.86 -27.17
CA TYR A 286 17.48 15.63 -26.18
C TYR A 286 16.23 14.90 -25.72
N THR A 287 15.91 15.05 -24.44
CA THR A 287 14.59 14.74 -23.88
C THR A 287 14.17 15.84 -22.92
N SER A 288 12.95 16.32 -23.02
CA SER A 288 12.41 17.36 -22.15
C SER A 288 11.01 17.03 -21.68
N VAL A 289 10.70 17.41 -20.45
CA VAL A 289 9.35 17.37 -19.87
C VAL A 289 9.02 18.78 -19.39
N THR A 290 7.97 19.37 -19.94
CA THR A 290 7.47 20.70 -19.59
C THR A 290 6.10 20.58 -18.94
N TRP A 291 5.87 21.41 -17.92
CA TRP A 291 4.60 21.51 -17.22
C TRP A 291 3.88 22.85 -17.51
N PRO A 292 2.57 22.94 -17.25
CA PRO A 292 1.75 24.14 -17.45
C PRO A 292 2.24 25.40 -16.72
N ASP A 293 2.95 25.27 -15.60
CA ASP A 293 3.56 26.43 -14.90
C ASP A 293 4.81 26.99 -15.60
N GLY A 294 5.26 26.34 -16.68
CA GLY A 294 6.48 26.68 -17.39
C GLY A 294 7.74 26.11 -16.77
N SER A 295 7.63 25.30 -15.72
CA SER A 295 8.76 24.48 -15.27
C SER A 295 9.13 23.46 -16.35
N ASN A 296 10.41 23.12 -16.42
CA ASN A 296 10.94 22.27 -17.48
C ASN A 296 12.14 21.46 -16.99
N PHE A 297 12.05 20.15 -17.16
CA PHE A 297 13.16 19.24 -17.00
C PHE A 297 13.75 18.93 -18.38
N THR A 298 15.05 19.12 -18.54
CA THR A 298 15.75 18.81 -19.78
C THR A 298 16.91 17.88 -19.53
N MET A 299 17.10 16.95 -20.46
CA MET A 299 18.25 16.05 -20.51
C MET A 299 18.84 16.13 -21.90
N SER A 300 20.16 16.05 -21.99
CA SER A 300 20.86 15.96 -23.26
C SER A 300 22.02 15.01 -23.19
N MET A 301 22.39 14.45 -24.33
CA MET A 301 23.59 13.66 -24.52
C MET A 301 24.33 14.13 -25.76
N ASP A 302 25.62 14.40 -25.61
CA ASP A 302 26.47 14.81 -26.73
C ASP A 302 27.01 13.59 -27.52
N PRO A 303 27.63 13.80 -28.69
CA PRO A 303 28.19 12.72 -29.52
C PRO A 303 29.27 11.87 -28.81
N THR A 304 29.86 12.39 -27.72
CA THR A 304 30.86 11.67 -26.94
C THR A 304 30.24 10.75 -25.88
N GLY A 305 28.91 10.80 -25.73
CA GLY A 305 28.14 10.08 -24.72
C GLY A 305 28.09 10.81 -23.38
N TYR A 306 28.52 12.07 -23.30
CA TYR A 306 28.44 12.85 -22.08
C TYR A 306 27.01 13.37 -21.90
N ARG A 307 26.44 13.09 -20.72
CA ARG A 307 25.03 13.37 -20.40
C ARG A 307 24.94 14.54 -19.44
N ASN A 308 23.95 15.40 -19.67
CA ASN A 308 23.57 16.47 -18.75
C ASN A 308 22.08 16.40 -18.49
N ALA A 309 21.66 16.76 -17.29
CA ALA A 309 20.27 17.07 -16.99
C ALA A 309 20.18 18.35 -16.18
N GLY A 310 19.05 19.02 -16.29
CA GLY A 310 18.75 20.19 -15.51
C GLY A 310 17.25 20.37 -15.33
N PHE A 311 16.89 20.96 -14.20
CA PHE A 311 15.53 21.37 -13.92
C PHE A 311 15.46 22.89 -13.87
N THR A 312 14.48 23.45 -14.57
CA THR A 312 14.18 24.87 -14.56
C THR A 312 12.83 25.07 -13.90
N THR A 313 12.79 25.81 -12.78
CA THR A 313 11.53 26.11 -12.09
C THR A 313 10.69 27.12 -12.88
N ALA A 314 9.40 27.25 -12.55
CA ALA A 314 8.51 28.28 -13.14
C ALA A 314 9.07 29.71 -12.99
N GLY A 315 9.85 29.97 -11.94
CA GLY A 315 10.54 31.24 -11.71
C GLY A 315 11.81 31.45 -12.57
N GLY A 316 12.14 30.52 -13.47
CA GLY A 316 13.28 30.58 -14.37
C GLY A 316 14.63 30.22 -13.73
N ARG A 317 14.65 29.69 -12.50
CA ARG A 317 15.89 29.22 -11.86
C ARG A 317 16.26 27.87 -12.44
N HIS A 318 17.46 27.75 -13.00
CA HIS A 318 17.99 26.50 -13.53
C HIS A 318 18.96 25.87 -12.53
N GLN A 319 18.81 24.57 -12.28
CA GLN A 319 19.74 23.77 -11.49
C GLN A 319 20.15 22.54 -12.27
N ALA A 320 21.44 22.21 -12.21
CA ALA A 320 21.96 20.98 -12.77
C ALA A 320 21.48 19.80 -11.92
N VAL A 321 20.91 18.80 -12.58
CA VAL A 321 20.45 17.56 -11.93
C VAL A 321 21.57 16.53 -12.08
N PRO A 322 21.95 15.82 -10.98
CA PRO A 322 22.97 14.79 -11.05
C PRO A 322 22.62 13.71 -12.09
N VAL A 323 23.62 13.25 -12.84
CA VAL A 323 23.41 12.23 -13.89
C VAL A 323 22.97 10.89 -13.31
N GLU A 324 23.20 10.66 -12.02
CA GLU A 324 22.72 9.49 -11.28
C GLU A 324 21.18 9.45 -11.23
N VAL A 325 20.51 10.61 -11.27
CA VAL A 325 19.03 10.68 -11.40
C VAL A 325 18.59 10.14 -12.75
N ILE A 326 19.34 10.45 -13.82
CA ILE A 326 19.08 9.94 -15.17
C ILE A 326 19.23 8.41 -15.21
N ASP A 327 20.27 7.89 -14.57
CA ASP A 327 20.53 6.45 -14.51
C ASP A 327 19.46 5.71 -13.70
N ASN A 328 18.97 6.31 -12.61
CA ASN A 328 17.89 5.74 -11.80
C ASN A 328 16.51 5.86 -12.46
N MET A 329 16.27 6.84 -13.35
CA MET A 329 15.04 6.95 -14.15
C MET A 329 14.82 5.72 -15.01
N SER A 330 15.92 5.13 -15.48
CA SER A 330 15.87 3.87 -16.24
C SER A 330 15.52 2.66 -15.37
N LEU A 331 15.62 2.73 -14.04
CA LEU A 331 15.42 1.60 -13.14
C LEU A 331 14.02 1.59 -12.50
N GLY A 332 13.55 2.73 -11.97
CA GLY A 332 12.34 2.81 -11.13
C GLY A 332 11.01 2.73 -11.89
N ALA A 333 10.87 3.44 -13.02
CA ALA A 333 9.57 3.54 -13.70
C ALA A 333 9.24 2.34 -14.60
N GLY A 334 10.23 1.58 -15.08
CA GLY A 334 9.98 0.58 -16.13
C GLY A 334 9.67 1.25 -17.48
N SER A 335 10.30 0.81 -18.57
CA SER A 335 10.13 1.45 -19.89
C SER A 335 8.69 1.43 -20.40
N VAL A 336 7.89 0.47 -19.93
CA VAL A 336 6.48 0.32 -20.32
C VAL A 336 5.59 1.36 -19.60
N LEU A 337 5.86 1.67 -18.33
CA LEU A 337 5.05 2.63 -17.59
C LEU A 337 5.42 4.07 -17.95
N SER A 338 6.72 4.39 -18.10
CA SER A 338 7.13 5.75 -18.48
C SER A 338 7.09 6.02 -19.99
N GLY A 339 7.12 4.98 -20.82
CA GLY A 339 7.31 5.10 -22.27
C GLY A 339 8.75 5.45 -22.68
N LEU A 340 9.65 5.71 -21.73
CA LEU A 340 11.06 5.95 -22.01
C LEU A 340 11.79 4.62 -22.16
N GLU A 341 12.52 4.43 -23.25
CA GLU A 341 13.26 3.19 -23.47
C GLU A 341 14.37 2.98 -22.43
N LYS A 342 14.46 1.77 -21.85
CA LYS A 342 15.59 1.36 -20.99
C LYS A 342 16.79 1.01 -21.87
N HIS A 343 17.69 1.95 -22.12
CA HIS A 343 18.90 1.68 -22.92
C HIS A 343 20.12 1.26 -22.08
N VAL A 344 19.96 0.27 -21.19
CA VAL A 344 21.05 -0.24 -20.31
C VAL A 344 21.83 -1.41 -20.92
N GLN A 345 21.35 -2.10 -21.96
CA GLN A 345 21.98 -3.36 -22.36
C GLN A 345 23.27 -3.24 -23.20
N ARG A 346 23.66 -2.05 -23.71
CA ARG A 346 24.93 -1.87 -24.46
C ARG A 346 25.62 -0.49 -24.34
N GLY A 347 25.58 0.16 -23.19
CA GLY A 347 26.60 1.19 -22.85
C GLY A 347 26.18 2.66 -22.81
N GLY A 348 25.14 3.03 -22.06
CA GLY A 348 25.06 4.36 -21.42
C GLY A 348 24.30 5.48 -22.17
N GLY A 349 23.34 5.15 -23.03
CA GLY A 349 22.54 6.15 -23.76
C GLY A 349 21.57 6.98 -22.90
N LEU A 350 21.01 8.04 -23.49
CA LEU A 350 19.96 8.88 -22.90
C LEU A 350 18.58 8.16 -22.98
N PRO A 351 17.77 8.12 -21.91
CA PRO A 351 16.39 7.63 -21.99
C PRO A 351 15.56 8.54 -22.90
N MET A 352 15.00 8.01 -23.99
CA MET A 352 14.23 8.77 -24.97
C MET A 352 12.90 8.08 -25.33
N LEU A 353 11.97 8.87 -25.83
CA LEU A 353 10.83 8.39 -26.61
C LEU A 353 11.32 8.05 -28.03
N THR A 354 11.16 6.80 -28.46
CA THR A 354 11.50 6.34 -29.81
C THR A 354 10.24 5.86 -30.53
N ALA A 355 10.33 5.63 -31.84
CA ALA A 355 9.26 4.98 -32.59
C ALA A 355 8.89 3.61 -31.99
N GLN A 356 9.88 2.84 -31.55
CA GLN A 356 9.67 1.55 -30.91
C GLN A 356 8.97 1.70 -29.54
N SER A 357 9.32 2.71 -28.73
CA SER A 357 8.57 3.04 -27.52
C SER A 357 7.09 3.27 -27.80
N VAL A 358 6.76 4.01 -28.86
CA VAL A 358 5.36 4.31 -29.23
C VAL A 358 4.59 3.04 -29.60
N ASP A 359 5.19 2.16 -30.40
CA ASP A 359 4.58 0.88 -30.78
C ASP A 359 4.36 -0.05 -29.58
N ASP A 360 5.26 0.00 -28.59
CA ASP A 360 5.16 -0.78 -27.36
C ASP A 360 4.11 -0.19 -26.41
N ILE A 361 4.00 1.14 -26.30
CA ILE A 361 2.92 1.83 -25.58
C ILE A 361 1.56 1.44 -26.17
N GLY A 362 1.45 1.42 -27.50
CA GLY A 362 0.25 0.98 -28.22
C GLY A 362 -0.14 -0.48 -27.95
N LYS A 363 0.70 -1.28 -27.28
CA LYS A 363 0.44 -2.68 -26.85
C LYS A 363 0.41 -2.84 -25.33
N ALA A 364 0.84 -1.84 -24.58
CA ALA A 364 0.92 -1.89 -23.13
C ALA A 364 -0.48 -1.91 -22.49
N ALA A 365 -0.57 -2.64 -21.37
CA ALA A 365 -1.73 -2.63 -20.50
C ALA A 365 -1.71 -1.40 -19.56
N LYS A 366 -0.51 -0.90 -19.24
CA LYS A 366 -0.31 0.28 -18.39
C LYS A 366 0.70 1.24 -19.00
N PHE A 367 0.40 2.54 -18.93
CA PHE A 367 1.21 3.64 -19.41
C PHE A 367 0.90 4.91 -18.60
N GLY A 368 1.89 5.43 -17.87
CA GLY A 368 1.79 6.66 -17.08
C GLY A 368 2.56 7.84 -17.66
N GLY A 369 3.39 7.63 -18.68
CA GLY A 369 4.09 8.69 -19.42
C GLY A 369 5.43 9.15 -18.80
N PRO A 370 6.24 9.94 -19.53
CA PRO A 370 7.59 10.28 -19.09
C PRO A 370 7.63 11.18 -17.84
N ALA A 371 6.65 12.06 -17.68
CA ALA A 371 6.54 12.95 -16.51
C ALA A 371 6.38 12.15 -15.21
N LEU A 372 5.55 11.10 -15.22
CA LEU A 372 5.40 10.21 -14.06
C LEU A 372 6.73 9.51 -13.73
N GLY A 373 7.44 8.99 -14.73
CA GLY A 373 8.71 8.31 -14.53
C GLY A 373 9.81 9.20 -13.94
N LEU A 374 9.83 10.48 -14.30
CA LEU A 374 10.71 11.48 -13.68
C LEU A 374 10.34 11.70 -12.22
N ALA A 375 9.05 11.93 -11.92
CA ALA A 375 8.57 12.19 -10.57
C ALA A 375 8.91 11.04 -9.61
N THR A 376 8.67 9.78 -10.03
CA THR A 376 9.00 8.60 -9.20
C THR A 376 10.49 8.49 -8.92
N THR A 377 11.34 8.91 -9.85
CA THR A 377 12.80 8.80 -9.69
C THR A 377 13.36 9.86 -8.75
N VAL A 378 12.89 11.09 -8.89
CA VAL A 378 13.25 12.19 -7.99
C VAL A 378 12.86 11.81 -6.56
N PHE A 379 11.69 11.20 -6.39
CA PHE A 379 11.23 10.68 -5.13
C PHE A 379 12.16 9.61 -4.54
N ASP A 380 12.51 8.58 -5.31
CA ASP A 380 13.41 7.51 -4.86
C ASP A 380 14.79 8.05 -4.43
N MET A 381 15.31 9.09 -5.10
CA MET A 381 16.58 9.72 -4.77
C MET A 381 16.56 10.41 -3.40
N VAL A 382 15.55 11.24 -3.13
CA VAL A 382 15.40 11.95 -1.84
C VAL A 382 15.36 10.97 -0.68
N MET A 383 14.68 9.86 -0.90
CA MET A 383 14.45 8.86 0.10
C MET A 383 15.67 7.96 0.32
N ALA A 384 16.52 7.80 -0.70
CA ALA A 384 17.79 7.10 -0.57
C ALA A 384 18.82 7.87 0.28
N GLU A 385 18.86 9.20 0.23
CA GLU A 385 19.88 10.01 0.94
C GLU A 385 19.49 10.39 2.39
N SER A 386 18.18 10.50 2.70
CA SER A 386 17.66 10.93 4.02
C SER A 386 17.03 9.79 4.86
N GLY A 387 17.27 8.54 4.43
CA GLY A 387 16.43 7.34 4.60
C GLY A 387 16.08 6.80 5.99
N ARG A 388 16.18 7.56 7.09
CA ARG A 388 15.65 7.15 8.39
C ARG A 388 14.76 8.19 9.05
N ASP A 389 15.15 9.46 9.03
CA ASP A 389 14.40 10.51 9.72
C ASP A 389 13.17 10.98 8.92
N ALA A 390 13.27 11.01 7.59
CA ALA A 390 12.12 11.24 6.70
C ALA A 390 11.10 10.08 6.80
N CYS A 391 11.59 8.85 6.92
CA CYS A 391 10.75 7.66 7.10
C CYS A 391 10.08 7.63 8.48
N ILE A 392 10.73 8.08 9.55
CA ILE A 392 10.14 8.17 10.90
C ILE A 392 9.14 9.33 11.00
N ALA A 393 9.43 10.48 10.37
CA ALA A 393 8.52 11.61 10.30
C ALA A 393 7.23 11.27 9.51
N ALA A 394 7.35 10.45 8.45
CA ALA A 394 6.23 9.92 7.69
C ALA A 394 5.21 9.16 8.56
N PHE A 395 5.72 8.30 9.44
CA PHE A 395 4.91 7.44 10.30
C PHE A 395 4.48 8.13 11.60
N GLY A 396 5.26 9.10 12.10
CA GLY A 396 4.93 9.89 13.29
C GLY A 396 3.82 10.92 13.08
N GLY A 397 3.56 11.32 11.83
CA GLY A 397 2.59 12.37 11.46
C GLY A 397 1.12 11.93 11.33
N ILE A 398 0.82 10.63 11.36
CA ILE A 398 -0.55 10.11 11.18
C ILE A 398 -1.43 10.40 12.43
N GLY A 399 -0.82 10.74 13.57
CA GLY A 399 -1.52 10.91 14.85
C GLY A 399 -1.96 12.32 15.24
N GLY A 400 -1.70 13.39 14.48
CA GLY A 400 -2.10 14.72 14.95
C GLY A 400 -1.83 15.89 14.02
N ALA A 401 -2.92 16.62 13.75
CA ALA A 401 -2.98 18.01 13.30
C ALA A 401 -2.66 18.32 11.81
N GLY A 402 -3.73 18.62 11.07
CA GLY A 402 -3.76 19.69 10.07
C GLY A 402 -3.23 19.35 8.68
N GLY A 403 -4.13 19.36 7.69
CA GLY A 403 -3.82 19.12 6.28
C GLY A 403 -2.71 20.02 5.71
N GLY A 404 -1.85 19.39 4.91
CA GLY A 404 -0.82 20.04 4.11
C GLY A 404 0.41 19.14 3.91
N TRP A 405 0.64 18.72 2.66
CA TRP A 405 1.93 18.50 1.98
C TRP A 405 3.15 17.87 2.69
N ALA A 406 2.97 17.15 3.80
CA ALA A 406 4.03 16.33 4.42
C ALA A 406 3.62 14.86 4.66
N GLY A 407 2.33 14.52 4.49
CA GLY A 407 1.83 13.15 4.69
C GLY A 407 1.85 12.28 3.43
N ALA A 408 1.73 12.88 2.24
CA ALA A 408 1.59 12.12 0.99
C ALA A 408 2.93 11.67 0.41
N GLU A 409 4.01 12.46 0.52
CA GLU A 409 5.34 12.10 0.01
C GLU A 409 6.23 11.39 1.04
N ALA A 410 5.77 11.21 2.28
CA ALA A 410 6.54 10.47 3.27
C ALA A 410 6.10 8.99 3.31
N GLY A 411 4.86 8.69 2.92
CA GLY A 411 4.19 7.38 3.08
C GLY A 411 4.69 6.16 2.28
N ALA A 412 5.29 6.28 1.10
CA ALA A 412 5.64 5.12 0.25
C ALA A 412 7.11 4.91 0.03
N ALA A 413 7.99 5.86 0.35
CA ALA A 413 9.34 5.42 0.67
C ALA A 413 9.39 4.80 2.06
N ALA A 414 8.50 5.17 2.97
CA ALA A 414 8.31 4.42 4.20
C ALA A 414 7.64 3.05 3.91
N GLY A 415 6.74 2.99 2.93
CA GLY A 415 6.15 1.74 2.42
C GLY A 415 7.13 0.74 1.78
N ALA A 416 8.04 1.23 0.95
CA ALA A 416 9.04 0.41 0.27
C ALA A 416 10.28 0.11 1.14
N ALA A 417 10.72 1.04 1.98
CA ALA A 417 11.88 0.83 2.87
C ALA A 417 11.55 -0.03 4.11
N VAL A 418 10.31 0.01 4.62
CA VAL A 418 9.88 -0.87 5.72
C VAL A 418 9.66 -2.31 5.25
N GLY A 419 9.32 -2.54 3.97
CA GLY A 419 9.31 -3.88 3.38
C GLY A 419 10.68 -4.57 3.32
N ALA A 420 11.77 -3.80 3.43
CA ALA A 420 13.15 -4.32 3.34
C ALA A 420 13.91 -4.37 4.67
N VAL A 421 13.51 -3.63 5.71
CA VAL A 421 14.30 -3.48 6.95
C VAL A 421 13.65 -4.11 8.20
N THR A 422 12.36 -4.43 8.17
CA THR A 422 11.75 -5.29 9.19
C THR A 422 11.31 -6.59 8.51
N GLY A 423 11.69 -7.73 9.09
CA GLY A 423 11.50 -9.07 8.50
C GLY A 423 10.03 -9.45 8.26
N PRO A 424 9.68 -10.75 8.23
CA PRO A 424 8.44 -11.30 7.64
C PRO A 424 7.08 -10.91 8.30
N LEU A 425 6.99 -9.75 8.96
CA LEU A 425 5.81 -9.20 9.65
C LEU A 425 5.38 -7.81 9.12
N ALA A 426 5.97 -7.30 8.04
CA ALA A 426 5.71 -5.94 7.53
C ALA A 426 5.07 -5.90 6.13
N VAL A 427 3.95 -6.60 5.95
CA VAL A 427 3.25 -6.73 4.65
C VAL A 427 2.07 -5.75 4.51
N GLY A 428 2.24 -4.48 4.93
CA GLY A 428 1.09 -3.58 5.11
C GLY A 428 1.24 -2.12 4.69
N ALA A 429 2.30 -1.72 3.97
CA ALA A 429 2.54 -0.30 3.71
C ALA A 429 2.79 0.06 2.23
N VAL A 430 2.44 -0.82 1.28
CA VAL A 430 2.91 -0.67 -0.12
C VAL A 430 2.08 0.25 -1.03
N PRO A 431 0.89 0.79 -0.70
CA PRO A 431 0.32 1.75 -1.66
C PRO A 431 -0.37 2.97 -1.01
N LEU A 432 0.40 3.82 -0.33
CA LEU A 432 -0.07 5.15 0.08
C LEU A 432 0.34 6.28 -0.88
N PHE A 433 1.01 5.95 -2.00
CA PHE A 433 1.54 6.94 -2.94
C PHE A 433 0.69 7.24 -4.15
N VAL A 434 -0.28 6.37 -4.38
CA VAL A 434 -1.35 6.69 -5.31
C VAL A 434 -2.20 7.83 -4.71
N ILE A 435 -2.24 7.97 -3.37
CA ILE A 435 -3.21 8.79 -2.62
C ILE A 435 -2.95 10.31 -2.66
N GLY A 436 -1.75 10.77 -3.00
CA GLY A 436 -1.50 12.21 -3.25
C GLY A 436 -1.95 12.69 -4.64
N GLY A 437 -1.95 11.79 -5.62
CA GLY A 437 -2.23 12.06 -7.05
C GLY A 437 -3.69 11.88 -7.46
N SER A 438 -4.36 10.94 -6.82
CA SER A 438 -5.60 10.34 -7.31
C SER A 438 -6.87 10.85 -6.62
N LEU A 439 -6.76 11.53 -5.48
CA LEU A 439 -7.94 12.02 -4.75
C LEU A 439 -8.63 13.21 -5.42
N LEU A 440 -8.01 13.84 -6.42
CA LEU A 440 -8.65 14.87 -7.24
C LEU A 440 -8.03 14.81 -8.63
N GLY A 441 -8.86 14.66 -9.67
CA GLY A 441 -8.51 15.08 -11.03
C GLY A 441 -8.31 16.60 -11.08
N GLY A 442 -7.28 17.07 -10.38
CA GLY A 442 -7.00 18.45 -10.03
C GLY A 442 -5.52 18.66 -9.76
N TRP A 443 -4.66 17.75 -10.21
CA TRP A 443 -3.25 18.08 -10.43
C TRP A 443 -3.21 19.00 -11.63
N LYS A 444 -3.25 20.31 -11.37
CA LYS A 444 -2.74 21.26 -12.33
C LYS A 444 -1.29 20.89 -12.49
N GLY A 445 -0.80 20.69 -13.72
CA GLY A 445 0.60 20.31 -13.90
C GLY A 445 1.60 21.33 -13.28
N ALA A 446 1.13 22.53 -12.94
CA ALA A 446 1.80 23.48 -12.07
C ALA A 446 2.19 22.93 -10.69
N ASP A 447 1.32 22.16 -10.04
CA ASP A 447 1.56 21.59 -8.71
C ASP A 447 2.61 20.47 -8.78
N LEU A 448 2.65 19.70 -9.88
CA LEU A 448 3.70 18.69 -10.13
C LEU A 448 5.06 19.35 -10.41
N GLY A 449 5.07 20.41 -11.23
CA GLY A 449 6.26 21.19 -11.50
C GLY A 449 6.83 21.84 -10.24
N GLU A 450 5.97 22.41 -9.40
CA GLU A 450 6.33 22.99 -8.11
C GLU A 450 6.86 21.92 -7.13
N ALA A 451 6.21 20.76 -7.03
CA ALA A 451 6.64 19.63 -6.21
C ALA A 451 8.06 19.16 -6.57
N VAL A 452 8.27 18.80 -7.83
CA VAL A 452 9.58 18.35 -8.34
C VAL A 452 10.62 19.46 -8.18
N GLY A 453 10.22 20.71 -8.43
CA GLY A 453 11.07 21.88 -8.25
C GLY A 453 11.51 22.08 -6.80
N ASN A 454 10.61 21.97 -5.83
CA ASN A 454 10.92 22.12 -4.40
C ASN A 454 11.87 21.03 -3.91
N VAL A 455 11.71 19.81 -4.44
CA VAL A 455 12.59 18.68 -4.12
C VAL A 455 13.99 18.86 -4.70
N LEU A 456 14.09 19.20 -5.99
CA LEU A 456 15.38 19.39 -6.65
C LEU A 456 16.06 20.70 -6.26
N CYS A 457 15.29 21.70 -5.81
CA CYS A 457 15.75 23.06 -5.53
C CYS A 457 15.21 23.57 -4.17
N PRO A 458 15.61 22.98 -3.02
CA PRO A 458 15.03 23.28 -1.71
C PRO A 458 15.35 24.66 -1.11
N TYR A 459 15.99 25.60 -1.84
CA TYR A 459 16.42 26.92 -1.34
C TYR A 459 16.29 28.07 -2.36
#